data_AF-A0A0C9W7V1-F1
#
_entry.id   AF-A0A0C9W7V1-F1
#
_cell.length_a   1.000
_cell.length_b   1.000
_cell.length_c   1.000
_cell.angle_alpha   90.00
_cell.angle_beta   90.00
_cell.angle_gamma   90.00
#
_symmetry.space_group_name_H-M   'P 1'
#
loop_
_entity.id
_entity.type
_entity.pdbx_description
1 polymer ?
#
loop_
_entity_poly.entity_id
_entity_poly.type
_entity_poly.pdbx_seq_one_letter_code
_entity_poly.pdbx_strand_id
1 'polypeptide(L)'
;MRLKNPIQSVANVVESLHSSAQTAKARAAREDSINAAKEELGIVTKYVDLVIQFIGASGLPKMDLLGTADPYFHAKLDQKLLYVSSVQPNTLSPVWNEVWRVKNVPTSATLSVVLRDKDDGAPMDDYIGKFETTVCKGTKEVEVQGPMGLRNRGNFWLKIESSPSTGSAELLPYSFDGPVHYSRHSSPTVGALTNLRDTRLYSTWKIYIKGVPRIFGDQVQHWNRNYKAAQAIFQGPTSIAVRSGIQAGHRMLYARTVTNGFGVINTPDDVFSLLHGGTHRSSNDGTVSYAHRVKPAVYTYIISTDDESFRFSETGAAFFVDFASKHALHSNCAETVRYSGEFHPRPVGGWMNFSDEIADDAVGWELVIDNNSGTYSPDAALLPKVKEIMEFNFSGFNVVALSHDDPALKVSTDACRAYAMSKRGVTEHELEPHATEGEETLSHRASGKKPRIAAVIIPGIH
;
A
#
# COMPACT_ATOMS: atom_id res chain seq x y z
N MET A 1 1.23 -3.08 -26.79
CA MET A 1 2.65 -2.88 -26.41
C MET A 1 3.06 -1.55 -27.02
N ARG A 2 3.19 -0.50 -26.21
CA ARG A 2 3.67 0.82 -26.65
C ARG A 2 5.14 0.67 -27.11
N LEU A 3 5.48 1.19 -28.28
CA LEU A 3 6.84 1.13 -28.84
C LEU A 3 7.72 2.14 -28.08
N LYS A 4 8.60 1.64 -27.21
CA LYS A 4 9.44 2.45 -26.33
C LYS A 4 10.67 3.02 -27.05
N ASN A 5 11.06 4.24 -26.68
CA ASN A 5 12.28 4.88 -27.16
C ASN A 5 13.54 4.25 -26.48
N PRO A 6 14.60 3.86 -27.22
CA PRO A 6 15.83 3.30 -26.63
C PRO A 6 16.50 4.16 -25.54
N ILE A 7 16.38 5.48 -25.65
CA ILE A 7 16.90 6.43 -24.63
C ILE A 7 16.20 6.23 -23.28
N GLN A 8 14.93 5.80 -23.31
CA GLN A 8 14.11 5.59 -22.12
C GLN A 8 14.57 4.40 -21.29
N SER A 9 14.97 3.30 -21.96
CA SER A 9 15.53 2.12 -21.30
C SER A 9 16.81 2.47 -20.53
N VAL A 10 17.68 3.32 -21.10
CA VAL A 10 18.91 3.78 -20.43
C VAL A 10 18.57 4.70 -19.25
N ALA A 11 17.61 5.61 -19.41
CA ALA A 11 17.16 6.50 -18.34
C ALA A 11 16.65 5.73 -17.10
N ASN A 12 15.83 4.70 -17.34
CA ASN A 12 15.29 3.85 -16.27
C ASN A 12 16.40 3.10 -15.52
N VAL A 13 17.41 2.57 -16.24
CA VAL A 13 18.57 1.89 -15.63
C VAL A 13 19.41 2.85 -14.79
N VAL A 14 19.70 4.05 -15.31
CA VAL A 14 20.50 5.07 -14.60
C VAL A 14 19.80 5.52 -13.32
N GLU A 15 18.49 5.77 -13.38
CA GLU A 15 17.75 6.16 -12.17
C GLU A 15 17.64 4.98 -11.17
N SER A 16 17.47 3.75 -11.65
CA SER A 16 17.51 2.56 -10.79
C SER A 16 18.85 2.44 -10.05
N LEU A 17 19.97 2.74 -10.71
CA LEU A 17 21.31 2.72 -10.11
C LEU A 17 21.50 3.86 -9.10
N HIS A 18 21.02 5.07 -9.39
CA HIS A 18 21.04 6.18 -8.43
C HIS A 18 20.16 5.94 -7.20
N SER A 19 19.09 5.16 -7.34
CA SER A 19 18.24 4.75 -6.21
C SER A 19 18.81 3.59 -5.39
N SER A 20 19.97 3.05 -5.77
CA SER A 20 20.54 1.86 -5.13
C SER A 20 20.97 2.10 -3.67
N ALA A 21 20.94 1.01 -2.89
CA ALA A 21 21.26 1.01 -1.47
C ALA A 21 22.66 1.57 -1.12
N GLN A 22 23.63 1.51 -2.05
CA GLN A 22 24.98 2.05 -1.84
C GLN A 22 24.99 3.58 -1.81
N THR A 23 24.24 4.25 -2.70
CA THR A 23 24.10 5.71 -2.71
C THR A 23 23.31 6.21 -1.50
N ALA A 24 22.27 5.48 -1.10
CA ALA A 24 21.52 5.75 0.13
C ALA A 24 22.43 5.64 1.38
N LYS A 25 23.27 4.60 1.47
CA LYS A 25 24.21 4.39 2.58
C LYS A 25 25.27 5.50 2.67
N ALA A 26 25.80 5.95 1.54
CA ALA A 26 26.74 7.07 1.50
C ALA A 26 26.12 8.41 1.91
N ARG A 27 24.85 8.66 1.52
CA ARG A 27 24.10 9.87 1.92
C ARG A 27 23.75 9.86 3.40
N ALA A 28 23.31 8.72 3.94
CA ALA A 28 23.04 8.54 5.37
C ALA A 28 24.30 8.78 6.23
N ALA A 29 25.44 8.21 5.86
CA ALA A 29 26.71 8.44 6.57
C ALA A 29 27.14 9.92 6.58
N ARG A 30 26.86 10.65 5.48
CA ARG A 30 27.10 12.09 5.40
C ARG A 30 26.13 12.87 6.31
N GLU A 31 24.88 12.44 6.39
CA GLU A 31 23.84 13.05 7.23
C GLU A 31 24.16 12.88 8.72
N ASP A 32 24.61 11.69 9.12
CA ASP A 32 25.12 11.41 10.47
C ASP A 32 26.31 12.31 10.83
N SER A 33 27.25 12.48 9.90
CA SER A 33 28.41 13.36 10.07
C SER A 33 28.00 14.83 10.24
N ILE A 34 27.00 15.29 9.47
CA ILE A 34 26.45 16.65 9.59
C ILE A 34 25.74 16.83 10.93
N ASN A 35 24.99 15.83 11.39
CA ASN A 35 24.29 15.88 12.67
C ASN A 35 25.28 15.91 13.84
N ALA A 36 26.33 15.09 13.80
CA ALA A 36 27.41 15.13 14.79
C ALA A 36 28.12 16.50 14.83
N ALA A 37 28.42 17.08 13.66
CA ALA A 37 29.02 18.41 13.59
C ALA A 37 28.06 19.52 14.09
N LYS A 38 26.76 19.41 13.83
CA LYS A 38 25.76 20.34 14.36
C LYS A 38 25.69 20.27 15.89
N GLU A 39 25.78 19.08 16.45
CA GLU A 39 25.79 18.86 17.89
C GLU A 39 27.07 19.44 18.53
N GLU A 40 28.24 19.18 17.94
CA GLU A 40 29.53 19.72 18.38
C GLU A 40 29.57 21.26 18.32
N LEU A 41 28.97 21.86 17.29
CA LEU A 41 28.92 23.31 17.09
C LEU A 41 27.72 24.00 17.80
N GLY A 42 26.88 23.24 18.52
CA GLY A 42 25.70 23.79 19.21
C GLY A 42 24.65 24.40 18.27
N ILE A 43 24.58 23.95 17.02
CA ILE A 43 23.63 24.45 16.02
C ILE A 43 22.24 23.87 16.32
N VAL A 44 21.34 24.72 16.82
CA VAL A 44 19.94 24.35 17.06
C VAL A 44 19.22 24.10 15.72
N THR A 45 18.78 22.86 15.51
CA THR A 45 17.93 22.52 14.37
C THR A 45 16.53 23.09 14.58
N LYS A 46 16.07 23.92 13.65
CA LYS A 46 14.70 24.44 13.65
C LYS A 46 13.80 23.50 12.85
N TYR A 47 12.60 23.28 13.35
CA TYR A 47 11.58 22.44 12.73
C TYR A 47 10.37 23.27 12.32
N VAL A 48 9.77 22.89 11.20
CA VAL A 48 8.56 23.49 10.64
C VAL A 48 7.55 22.42 10.27
N ASP A 49 6.27 22.76 10.40
CA ASP A 49 5.17 22.01 9.83
C ASP A 49 4.91 22.56 8.42
N LEU A 50 4.72 21.66 7.46
CA LEU A 50 4.59 21.95 6.05
C LEU A 50 3.19 21.58 5.54
N VAL A 51 2.64 22.47 4.72
CA VAL A 51 1.54 22.16 3.80
C VAL A 51 2.07 22.35 2.39
N ILE A 52 2.29 21.25 1.67
CA ILE A 52 2.81 21.24 0.31
C ILE A 52 1.66 20.96 -0.64
N GLN A 53 1.31 21.94 -1.46
CA GLN A 53 0.35 21.76 -2.55
C GLN A 53 1.10 21.53 -3.86
N PHE A 54 0.96 20.34 -4.43
CA PHE A 54 1.46 19.99 -5.76
C PHE A 54 0.42 20.39 -6.80
N ILE A 55 0.66 21.50 -7.50
CA ILE A 55 -0.35 22.15 -8.35
C ILE A 55 -0.46 21.40 -9.69
N GLY A 56 0.64 21.33 -10.43
CA GLY A 56 0.63 20.79 -11.79
C GLY A 56 1.99 20.85 -12.47
N ALA A 57 2.06 20.36 -13.69
CA ALA A 57 3.21 20.52 -14.58
C ALA A 57 2.74 20.86 -16.00
N SER A 58 3.66 21.33 -16.85
CA SER A 58 3.38 21.55 -18.27
C SER A 58 4.64 21.35 -19.11
N GLY A 59 4.44 21.14 -20.42
CA GLY A 59 5.55 20.92 -21.34
C GLY A 59 6.26 19.59 -21.12
N LEU A 60 5.58 18.60 -20.52
CA LEU A 60 6.15 17.27 -20.33
C LEU A 60 6.40 16.61 -21.71
N PRO A 61 7.47 15.81 -21.85
CA PRO A 61 7.75 15.10 -23.10
C PRO A 61 6.68 14.05 -23.39
N LYS A 62 6.45 13.81 -24.68
CA LYS A 62 5.77 12.58 -25.12
C LYS A 62 6.65 11.38 -24.79
N MET A 63 6.04 10.35 -24.23
CA MET A 63 6.73 9.14 -23.82
C MET A 63 6.47 7.98 -24.78
N ASP A 64 5.36 8.05 -25.53
CA ASP A 64 5.01 7.12 -26.60
C ASP A 64 4.94 7.76 -27.98
N LEU A 65 5.11 6.92 -29.01
CA LEU A 65 5.01 7.30 -30.43
C LEU A 65 3.64 7.89 -30.82
N LEU A 66 2.56 7.52 -30.11
CA LEU A 66 1.18 7.90 -30.46
C LEU A 66 0.59 9.08 -29.67
N GLY A 67 1.35 9.68 -28.74
CA GLY A 67 1.22 11.13 -28.54
C GLY A 67 0.84 11.72 -27.17
N THR A 68 0.86 10.99 -26.06
CA THR A 68 0.65 11.56 -24.71
C THR A 68 1.52 10.86 -23.66
N ALA A 69 1.33 11.20 -22.39
CA ALA A 69 1.83 10.50 -21.22
C ALA A 69 0.68 10.38 -20.20
N ASP A 70 0.82 9.48 -19.25
CA ASP A 70 0.00 9.26 -18.08
C ASP A 70 0.81 9.64 -16.81
N PRO A 71 1.18 10.92 -16.61
CA PRO A 71 2.14 11.33 -15.58
C PRO A 71 1.62 11.19 -14.15
N TYR A 72 2.54 10.79 -13.27
CA TYR A 72 2.43 10.87 -11.81
C TYR A 72 3.81 11.18 -11.21
N PHE A 73 3.88 11.46 -9.91
CA PHE A 73 5.16 11.74 -9.25
C PHE A 73 5.32 11.05 -7.89
N HIS A 74 6.58 10.84 -7.54
CA HIS A 74 7.04 10.50 -6.19
C HIS A 74 7.71 11.73 -5.58
N ALA A 75 7.19 12.25 -4.47
CA ALA A 75 7.81 13.32 -3.70
C ALA A 75 8.40 12.74 -2.40
N LYS A 76 9.66 13.06 -2.11
CA LYS A 76 10.39 12.59 -0.93
C LYS A 76 10.94 13.75 -0.13
N LEU A 77 10.76 13.72 1.19
CA LEU A 77 11.43 14.62 2.14
C LEU A 77 12.60 13.88 2.77
N ASP A 78 13.85 14.27 2.45
CA ASP A 78 15.11 13.69 2.95
C ASP A 78 15.13 12.15 2.98
N GLN A 79 14.40 11.51 2.06
CA GLN A 79 14.19 10.04 2.00
C GLN A 79 13.45 9.43 3.21
N LYS A 80 12.96 10.24 4.15
CA LYS A 80 12.24 9.79 5.36
C LYS A 80 10.76 9.55 5.10
N LEU A 81 10.13 10.42 4.29
CA LEU A 81 8.74 10.26 3.89
C LEU A 81 8.61 10.25 2.37
N LEU A 82 7.59 9.51 1.91
CA LEU A 82 7.23 9.38 0.51
C LEU A 82 5.75 9.78 0.32
N TYR A 83 5.52 10.70 -0.59
CA TYR A 83 4.20 10.99 -1.15
C TYR A 83 4.15 10.53 -2.60
N VAL A 84 3.03 9.94 -3.01
CA VAL A 84 2.82 9.48 -4.39
C VAL A 84 1.51 10.02 -4.91
N SER A 85 1.54 10.77 -6.01
CA SER A 85 0.34 11.39 -6.56
C SER A 85 -0.58 10.43 -7.30
N SER A 86 -1.76 10.92 -7.66
CA SER A 86 -2.62 10.29 -8.65
C SER A 86 -1.97 10.30 -10.05
N VAL A 87 -2.37 9.33 -10.87
CA VAL A 87 -2.00 9.27 -12.29
C VAL A 87 -2.96 10.16 -13.07
N GLN A 88 -2.41 11.08 -13.86
CA GLN A 88 -3.20 11.98 -14.71
C GLN A 88 -3.18 11.44 -16.15
N PRO A 89 -4.32 10.93 -16.68
CA PRO A 89 -4.31 10.22 -17.94
C PRO A 89 -4.16 11.14 -19.15
N ASN A 90 -3.42 10.69 -20.14
CA ASN A 90 -3.32 11.27 -21.48
C ASN A 90 -3.05 12.79 -21.51
N THR A 91 -2.10 13.27 -20.71
CA THR A 91 -1.79 14.69 -20.62
C THR A 91 -0.30 14.96 -20.51
N LEU A 92 0.16 16.04 -21.18
CA LEU A 92 1.50 16.61 -21.03
C LEU A 92 1.48 17.87 -20.14
N SER A 93 0.30 18.22 -19.63
CA SER A 93 0.08 19.33 -18.70
C SER A 93 -0.83 18.89 -17.55
N PRO A 94 -0.37 17.95 -16.70
CA PRO A 94 -1.17 17.42 -15.60
C PRO A 94 -1.47 18.49 -14.55
N VAL A 95 -2.66 18.41 -13.97
CA VAL A 95 -3.08 19.19 -12.81
C VAL A 95 -3.44 18.22 -11.71
N TRP A 96 -2.65 18.19 -10.64
CA TRP A 96 -2.92 17.33 -9.48
C TRP A 96 -3.74 18.06 -8.43
N ASN A 97 -3.34 19.30 -8.09
CA ASN A 97 -3.90 20.07 -6.95
C ASN A 97 -3.97 19.26 -5.65
N GLU A 98 -3.00 18.38 -5.45
CA GLU A 98 -2.93 17.49 -4.29
C GLU A 98 -2.16 18.14 -3.15
N VAL A 99 -2.57 17.88 -1.91
CA VAL A 99 -1.97 18.48 -0.72
C VAL A 99 -1.30 17.39 0.12
N TRP A 100 -0.11 17.68 0.63
CA TRP A 100 0.61 16.85 1.57
C TRP A 100 0.97 17.65 2.82
N ARG A 101 0.55 17.17 3.98
CA ARG A 101 0.79 17.77 5.29
C ARG A 101 1.79 16.93 6.08
N VAL A 102 2.84 17.58 6.56
CA VAL A 102 3.92 16.93 7.30
C VAL A 102 4.33 17.83 8.46
N LYS A 103 4.49 17.24 9.64
CA LYS A 103 4.94 17.93 10.85
C LYS A 103 6.41 17.66 11.12
N ASN A 104 7.01 18.56 11.89
CA ASN A 104 8.36 18.39 12.45
C ASN A 104 9.43 18.17 11.36
N VAL A 105 9.40 18.97 10.30
CA VAL A 105 10.39 18.89 9.22
C VAL A 105 11.54 19.86 9.52
N PRO A 106 12.80 19.41 9.53
CA PRO A 106 13.94 20.31 9.64
C PRO A 106 13.90 21.40 8.56
N THR A 107 14.20 22.65 8.91
CA THR A 107 14.22 23.75 7.92
C THR A 107 15.29 23.56 6.83
N SER A 108 16.27 22.69 7.07
CA SER A 108 17.30 22.31 6.09
C SER A 108 16.87 21.19 5.15
N ALA A 109 15.66 20.64 5.31
CA ALA A 109 15.22 19.49 4.53
C ALA A 109 15.07 19.81 3.03
N THR A 110 15.26 18.78 2.22
CA THR A 110 15.14 18.82 0.77
C THR A 110 13.91 18.02 0.31
N LEU A 111 13.09 18.67 -0.52
CA LEU A 111 12.01 18.01 -1.24
C LEU A 111 12.54 17.55 -2.61
N SER A 112 12.60 16.24 -2.82
CA SER A 112 12.97 15.61 -4.09
C SER A 112 11.73 15.06 -4.78
N VAL A 113 11.50 15.43 -6.05
CA VAL A 113 10.34 14.98 -6.82
C VAL A 113 10.81 14.28 -8.08
N VAL A 114 10.30 13.07 -8.31
CA VAL A 114 10.56 12.25 -9.50
C VAL A 114 9.26 12.01 -10.24
N LEU A 115 9.17 12.48 -11.48
CA LEU A 115 8.04 12.28 -12.38
C LEU A 115 8.23 10.99 -13.18
N ARG A 116 7.13 10.27 -13.36
CA ARG A 116 7.07 9.01 -14.11
C ARG A 116 5.82 8.96 -14.97
N ASP A 117 5.92 8.23 -16.05
CA ASP A 117 4.85 7.96 -16.99
C ASP A 117 4.31 6.55 -16.74
N LYS A 118 2.99 6.46 -16.57
CA LYS A 118 2.35 5.20 -16.25
C LYS A 118 2.13 4.36 -17.50
N ASP A 119 2.73 3.17 -17.53
CA ASP A 119 2.58 2.21 -18.62
C ASP A 119 1.86 0.95 -18.16
N ASP A 120 0.57 0.85 -18.48
CA ASP A 120 -0.21 -0.34 -18.17
C ASP A 120 0.33 -1.56 -18.93
N GLY A 121 0.70 -2.60 -18.17
CA GLY A 121 1.26 -3.85 -18.70
C GLY A 121 2.79 -3.86 -18.85
N ALA A 122 3.50 -2.78 -18.53
CA ALA A 122 4.95 -2.77 -18.43
C ALA A 122 5.42 -3.15 -17.00
N PRO A 123 6.58 -3.82 -16.85
CA PRO A 123 7.12 -4.16 -15.54
C PRO A 123 7.65 -2.95 -14.76
N MET A 124 7.96 -1.85 -15.45
CA MET A 124 8.38 -0.58 -14.85
C MET A 124 7.81 0.60 -15.64
N ASP A 125 7.37 1.61 -14.88
CA ASP A 125 6.88 2.90 -15.36
C ASP A 125 8.05 3.80 -15.81
N ASP A 126 7.87 4.53 -16.90
CA ASP A 126 8.96 5.25 -17.57
C ASP A 126 9.34 6.55 -16.86
N TYR A 127 10.62 6.76 -16.62
CA TYR A 127 11.14 7.99 -16.01
C TYR A 127 10.95 9.21 -16.92
N ILE A 128 10.25 10.24 -16.43
CA ILE A 128 10.09 11.51 -17.16
C ILE A 128 11.22 12.47 -16.81
N GLY A 129 11.45 12.68 -15.51
CA GLY A 129 12.40 13.67 -15.01
C GLY A 129 12.32 13.84 -13.49
N LYS A 130 13.17 14.70 -12.94
CA LYS A 130 13.21 14.99 -11.50
C LYS A 130 13.63 16.43 -11.19
N PHE A 131 13.36 16.87 -9.98
CA PHE A 131 13.92 18.08 -9.41
C PHE A 131 14.09 17.97 -7.90
N GLU A 132 14.91 18.86 -7.32
CA GLU A 132 15.02 19.03 -5.88
C GLU A 132 14.78 20.52 -5.54
N THR A 133 14.15 20.79 -4.41
CA THR A 133 13.94 22.15 -3.91
C THR A 133 13.94 22.20 -2.39
N THR A 134 14.20 23.38 -1.82
CA THR A 134 14.11 23.61 -0.37
C THR A 134 12.66 23.60 0.11
N VAL A 135 12.45 23.34 1.40
CA VAL A 135 11.14 23.43 2.06
C VAL A 135 10.71 24.87 2.44
N CYS A 136 11.38 25.89 1.90
CA CYS A 136 11.04 27.29 2.17
C CYS A 136 9.64 27.64 1.64
N LYS A 137 8.89 28.41 2.44
CA LYS A 137 7.55 28.92 2.11
C LYS A 137 7.57 29.71 0.79
N GLY A 138 6.55 29.50 -0.03
CA GLY A 138 6.30 30.24 -1.26
C GLY A 138 5.75 29.36 -2.38
N THR A 139 5.27 30.03 -3.43
CA THR A 139 4.98 29.38 -4.70
C THR A 139 6.28 29.23 -5.48
N LYS A 140 6.51 28.04 -6.03
CA LYS A 140 7.73 27.69 -6.77
C LYS A 140 7.34 27.17 -8.15
N GLU A 141 8.05 27.67 -9.15
CA GLU A 141 8.14 27.06 -10.48
C GLU A 141 9.54 26.44 -10.58
N VAL A 142 9.59 25.15 -10.90
CA VAL A 142 10.84 24.38 -10.94
C VAL A 142 10.93 23.63 -12.25
N GLU A 143 12.09 23.73 -12.92
CA GLU A 143 12.34 22.97 -14.13
C GLU A 143 12.49 21.48 -13.83
N VAL A 144 11.84 20.64 -14.62
CA VAL A 144 11.96 19.19 -14.55
C VAL A 144 13.20 18.77 -15.34
N GLN A 145 14.17 18.19 -14.65
CA GLN A 145 15.43 17.77 -15.26
C GLN A 145 15.31 16.34 -15.80
N GLY A 146 15.63 16.18 -17.08
CA GLY A 146 15.73 14.88 -17.71
C GLY A 146 16.93 14.06 -17.23
N PRO A 147 17.09 12.83 -17.76
CA PRO A 147 18.21 11.96 -17.44
C PRO A 147 19.55 12.65 -17.69
N MET A 148 20.52 12.42 -16.81
CA MET A 148 21.88 12.99 -16.89
C MET A 148 21.94 14.53 -16.91
N GLY A 149 20.86 15.23 -16.53
CA GLY A 149 20.84 16.70 -16.44
C GLY A 149 20.83 17.42 -17.80
N LEU A 150 20.68 16.69 -18.92
CA LEU A 150 20.99 17.22 -20.25
C LEU A 150 19.80 17.88 -20.97
N ARG A 151 18.56 17.82 -20.45
CA ARG A 151 17.38 18.47 -21.07
C ARG A 151 16.31 18.87 -20.05
N ASN A 152 15.79 20.10 -20.16
CA ASN A 152 14.53 20.52 -19.53
C ASN A 152 13.38 19.67 -20.13
N ARG A 153 12.54 19.11 -19.26
CA ARG A 153 11.41 18.21 -19.57
C ARG A 153 10.06 18.80 -19.13
N GLY A 154 9.98 20.13 -19.05
CA GLY A 154 8.80 20.87 -18.62
C GLY A 154 9.02 21.60 -17.30
N ASN A 155 8.00 22.35 -16.87
CA ASN A 155 7.99 23.08 -15.61
C ASN A 155 6.98 22.45 -14.65
N PHE A 156 7.30 22.43 -13.36
CA PHE A 156 6.46 21.95 -12.28
C PHE A 156 6.15 23.09 -11.31
N TRP A 157 4.89 23.20 -10.89
CA TRP A 157 4.43 24.20 -9.93
C TRP A 157 4.02 23.55 -8.61
N LEU A 158 4.52 24.11 -7.52
CA LEU A 158 4.08 23.77 -6.16
C LEU A 158 4.01 25.00 -5.27
N LYS A 159 3.21 24.92 -4.21
CA LYS A 159 3.14 25.92 -3.15
C LYS A 159 3.49 25.26 -1.82
N ILE A 160 4.42 25.85 -1.09
CA ILE A 160 4.75 25.43 0.27
C ILE A 160 4.28 26.52 1.23
N GLU A 161 3.46 26.13 2.19
CA GLU A 161 3.22 26.89 3.41
C GLU A 161 4.00 26.25 4.54
N SER A 162 4.59 27.07 5.41
CA SER A 162 5.29 26.58 6.59
C SER A 162 4.97 27.40 7.83
N SER A 163 4.90 26.72 8.96
CA SER A 163 4.77 27.30 10.30
C SER A 163 5.79 26.63 11.24
N PRO A 164 6.35 27.34 12.24
CA PRO A 164 7.22 26.71 13.23
C PRO A 164 6.51 25.51 13.90
N SER A 165 7.20 24.38 14.03
CA SER A 165 6.68 23.24 14.78
C SER A 165 6.64 23.55 16.27
N THR A 166 5.66 22.99 16.96
CA THR A 166 5.47 23.17 18.41
C THR A 166 5.85 21.91 19.18
N GLY A 167 6.28 22.05 20.44
CA GLY A 167 6.62 20.92 21.30
C GLY A 167 7.96 20.30 20.95
N SER A 168 8.15 19.02 21.29
CA SER A 168 9.40 18.27 21.07
C SER A 168 9.48 17.69 19.66
N ALA A 169 9.54 18.56 18.65
CA ALA A 169 9.58 18.19 17.23
C ALA A 169 10.77 17.27 16.88
N GLU A 170 11.87 17.44 17.60
CA GLU A 170 13.08 16.62 17.51
C GLU A 170 12.87 15.15 17.89
N LEU A 171 11.85 14.84 18.71
CA LEU A 171 11.56 13.46 19.11
C LEU A 171 10.75 12.69 18.06
N LEU A 172 10.02 13.40 17.19
CA LEU A 172 9.18 12.81 16.15
C LEU A 172 9.34 13.55 14.81
N PRO A 173 10.57 13.61 14.27
CA PRO A 173 10.82 14.32 13.02
C PRO A 173 10.12 13.62 11.86
N TYR A 174 9.73 14.38 10.84
CA TYR A 174 9.05 13.86 9.65
C TYR A 174 7.78 13.06 9.96
N SER A 175 6.83 13.69 10.64
CA SER A 175 5.55 13.05 10.97
C SER A 175 4.51 13.33 9.89
N PHE A 176 3.98 12.29 9.24
CA PHE A 176 2.86 12.44 8.31
C PHE A 176 1.59 12.93 9.01
N ASP A 177 0.97 14.00 8.48
CA ASP A 177 -0.20 14.67 9.06
C ASP A 177 -1.39 14.75 8.10
N GLY A 178 -1.35 13.95 7.03
CA GLY A 178 -2.46 13.79 6.09
C GLY A 178 -2.32 14.61 4.81
N PRO A 179 -3.38 14.72 3.99
CA PRO A 179 -4.63 13.96 4.09
C PRO A 179 -4.40 12.44 4.08
N VAL A 180 -5.30 11.65 4.68
CA VAL A 180 -5.17 10.18 4.66
C VAL A 180 -5.57 9.68 3.28
N HIS A 181 -4.58 9.47 2.42
CA HIS A 181 -4.80 8.97 1.06
C HIS A 181 -4.92 7.45 1.05
N TYR A 182 -5.84 6.95 0.21
CA TYR A 182 -5.91 5.53 -0.09
C TYR A 182 -5.81 5.26 -1.59
N SER A 183 -5.28 4.10 -1.92
CA SER A 183 -5.42 3.49 -3.24
C SER A 183 -6.11 2.13 -3.11
N ARG A 184 -7.13 1.93 -3.93
CA ARG A 184 -7.85 0.66 -4.10
C ARG A 184 -7.44 0.06 -5.43
N HIS A 185 -6.75 -1.06 -5.36
CA HIS A 185 -6.28 -1.83 -6.49
C HIS A 185 -7.32 -2.90 -6.78
N SER A 186 -8.07 -2.70 -7.86
CA SER A 186 -8.97 -3.72 -8.41
C SER A 186 -8.19 -4.49 -9.45
N SER A 187 -8.27 -5.81 -9.48
CA SER A 187 -7.50 -6.60 -10.44
C SER A 187 -8.36 -7.36 -11.45
N PRO A 188 -8.78 -6.70 -12.56
CA PRO A 188 -9.32 -7.39 -13.74
C PRO A 188 -8.28 -8.31 -14.38
N THR A 189 -7.01 -7.90 -14.37
CA THR A 189 -5.89 -8.65 -14.96
C THR A 189 -5.61 -9.95 -14.21
N VAL A 190 -5.84 -9.99 -12.90
CA VAL A 190 -5.79 -11.24 -12.13
C VAL A 190 -6.96 -12.15 -12.50
N GLY A 191 -8.18 -11.63 -12.66
CA GLY A 191 -9.34 -12.43 -13.10
C GLY A 191 -9.12 -13.12 -14.46
N ALA A 192 -8.42 -12.45 -15.38
CA ALA A 192 -8.01 -13.04 -16.66
C ALA A 192 -6.88 -14.09 -16.53
N LEU A 193 -6.00 -13.96 -15.54
CA LEU A 193 -4.88 -14.89 -15.29
C LEU A 193 -5.26 -16.13 -14.48
N THR A 194 -6.34 -16.06 -13.68
CA THR A 194 -6.82 -17.13 -12.82
C THR A 194 -7.88 -18.02 -13.47
N ASN A 195 -8.32 -17.73 -14.71
CA ASN A 195 -9.41 -18.46 -15.37
C ASN A 195 -10.73 -18.51 -14.55
N LEU A 196 -10.85 -17.69 -13.49
CA LEU A 196 -12.05 -17.61 -12.68
C LEU A 196 -13.08 -16.79 -13.46
N ARG A 197 -14.13 -17.47 -13.95
CA ARG A 197 -15.24 -16.86 -14.70
C ARG A 197 -16.10 -15.91 -13.87
N ASP A 198 -15.90 -15.87 -12.56
CA ASP A 198 -16.68 -15.03 -11.66
C ASP A 198 -16.00 -13.66 -11.48
N THR A 199 -16.63 -12.62 -12.03
CA THR A 199 -16.16 -11.23 -12.12
C THR A 199 -16.13 -10.50 -10.77
N ARG A 200 -15.98 -11.21 -9.65
CA ARG A 200 -15.86 -10.58 -8.34
C ARG A 200 -14.49 -9.94 -8.22
N LEU A 201 -14.42 -8.68 -8.63
CA LEU A 201 -13.24 -7.83 -8.59
C LEU A 201 -12.67 -7.76 -7.18
N TYR A 202 -11.64 -8.57 -6.92
CA TYR A 202 -10.89 -8.50 -5.67
C TYR A 202 -10.23 -7.14 -5.54
N SER A 203 -10.33 -6.58 -4.34
CA SER A 203 -9.80 -5.27 -4.02
C SER A 203 -8.74 -5.40 -2.94
N THR A 204 -7.62 -4.73 -3.17
CA THR A 204 -6.58 -4.53 -2.16
C THR A 204 -6.48 -3.04 -1.88
N TRP A 205 -6.38 -2.69 -0.60
CA TRP A 205 -6.27 -1.32 -0.17
C TRP A 205 -4.88 -1.05 0.36
N LYS A 206 -4.38 0.14 0.06
CA LYS A 206 -3.20 0.73 0.68
C LYS A 206 -3.58 2.12 1.16
N ILE A 207 -3.41 2.38 2.45
CA ILE A 207 -3.84 3.61 3.11
C ILE A 207 -2.65 4.18 3.88
N TYR A 208 -2.27 5.43 3.61
CA TYR A 208 -1.24 6.11 4.40
C TYR A 208 -1.89 6.64 5.68
N ILE A 209 -1.52 6.07 6.83
CA ILE A 209 -2.15 6.37 8.12
C ILE A 209 -1.26 7.28 8.96
N LYS A 210 -1.88 8.17 9.72
CA LYS A 210 -1.20 9.13 10.59
C LYS A 210 -0.83 8.49 11.93
N GLY A 211 0.21 9.02 12.56
CA GLY A 211 0.54 8.72 13.96
C GLY A 211 1.34 7.43 14.20
N VAL A 212 1.82 6.75 13.17
CA VAL A 212 2.62 5.50 13.32
C VAL A 212 3.84 5.72 14.24
N PRO A 213 4.72 6.72 14.01
CA PRO A 213 5.87 6.95 14.90
C PRO A 213 5.45 7.33 16.32
N ARG A 214 4.38 8.12 16.47
CA ARG A 214 3.87 8.57 17.79
C ARG A 214 3.40 7.39 18.65
N ILE A 215 2.69 6.44 18.05
CA ILE A 215 2.00 5.36 18.76
C ILE A 215 2.94 4.15 18.95
N PHE A 216 3.66 3.75 17.90
CA PHE A 216 4.53 2.58 17.94
C PHE A 216 5.98 2.91 18.33
N GLY A 217 6.43 4.16 18.17
CA GLY A 217 7.85 4.51 18.32
C GLY A 217 8.71 3.69 17.37
N ASP A 218 9.78 3.10 17.90
CA ASP A 218 10.67 2.20 17.15
C ASP A 218 10.25 0.72 17.23
N GLN A 219 9.12 0.41 17.88
CA GLN A 219 8.67 -0.97 18.01
C GLN A 219 8.28 -1.56 16.65
N VAL A 220 8.76 -2.78 16.40
CA VAL A 220 8.50 -3.58 15.20
C VAL A 220 8.30 -5.04 15.57
N GLN A 221 7.54 -5.77 14.76
CA GLN A 221 7.24 -7.19 14.91
C GLN A 221 7.98 -7.97 13.85
N HIS A 222 8.82 -8.93 14.26
CA HIS A 222 9.58 -9.77 13.34
C HIS A 222 8.74 -10.91 12.77
N TRP A 223 9.20 -11.46 11.65
CA TRP A 223 8.65 -12.70 11.10
C TRP A 223 8.74 -13.86 12.12
N ASN A 224 7.78 -14.78 12.06
CA ASN A 224 7.63 -15.88 13.00
C ASN A 224 8.70 -16.95 12.77
N ARG A 225 9.78 -16.93 13.58
CA ARG A 225 10.88 -17.89 13.48
C ARG A 225 10.51 -19.32 13.84
N ASN A 226 9.37 -19.54 14.48
CA ASN A 226 8.90 -20.85 14.90
C ASN A 226 7.87 -21.45 13.92
N TYR A 227 7.49 -20.73 12.87
CA TYR A 227 6.52 -21.18 11.90
C TYR A 227 7.17 -21.61 10.59
N LYS A 228 6.97 -22.88 10.20
CA LYS A 228 7.61 -23.48 9.03
C LYS A 228 7.34 -22.71 7.72
N ALA A 229 6.12 -22.19 7.53
CA ALA A 229 5.83 -21.45 6.30
C ALA A 229 6.56 -20.08 6.27
N ALA A 230 6.73 -19.42 7.42
CA ALA A 230 7.53 -18.20 7.50
C ALA A 230 9.03 -18.50 7.30
N GLN A 231 9.54 -19.59 7.88
CA GLN A 231 10.90 -20.05 7.64
C GLN A 231 11.17 -20.29 6.14
N ALA A 232 10.24 -20.89 5.40
CA ALA A 232 10.39 -21.09 3.96
C ALA A 232 10.52 -19.78 3.15
N ILE A 233 9.98 -18.67 3.69
CA ILE A 233 10.06 -17.34 3.08
C ILE A 233 11.35 -16.62 3.50
N PHE A 234 11.76 -16.70 4.76
CA PHE A 234 12.82 -15.84 5.31
C PHE A 234 14.14 -16.57 5.58
N GLN A 235 14.16 -17.90 5.58
CA GLN A 235 15.30 -18.70 6.01
C GLN A 235 15.63 -19.82 5.01
N GLY A 236 16.93 -20.07 4.86
CA GLY A 236 17.44 -21.18 4.05
C GLY A 236 17.61 -20.86 2.56
N PRO A 237 18.22 -21.78 1.80
CA PRO A 237 18.65 -21.53 0.42
C PRO A 237 17.50 -21.36 -0.58
N THR A 238 16.32 -21.94 -0.31
CA THR A 238 15.14 -21.83 -1.17
C THR A 238 14.36 -20.52 -0.99
N SER A 239 14.60 -19.80 0.11
CA SER A 239 13.90 -18.56 0.49
C SER A 239 13.96 -17.46 -0.58
N ILE A 240 15.06 -17.37 -1.32
CA ILE A 240 15.23 -16.37 -2.38
C ILE A 240 14.19 -16.55 -3.47
N ALA A 241 13.99 -17.79 -3.93
CA ALA A 241 13.02 -18.11 -4.96
C ALA A 241 11.58 -17.88 -4.49
N VAL A 242 11.27 -18.26 -3.24
CA VAL A 242 9.96 -18.05 -2.61
C VAL A 242 9.66 -16.55 -2.51
N ARG A 243 10.58 -15.75 -1.94
CA ARG A 243 10.42 -14.28 -1.85
C ARG A 243 10.27 -13.65 -3.21
N SER A 244 11.05 -14.08 -4.20
CA SER A 244 10.98 -13.52 -5.56
C SER A 244 9.57 -13.67 -6.16
N GLY A 245 8.93 -14.83 -5.96
CA GLY A 245 7.55 -15.06 -6.38
C GLY A 245 6.54 -14.20 -5.62
N ILE A 246 6.66 -14.13 -4.28
CA ILE A 246 5.77 -13.29 -3.45
C ILE A 246 5.93 -11.81 -3.79
N GLN A 247 7.15 -11.32 -3.98
CA GLN A 247 7.42 -9.94 -4.36
C GLN A 247 6.92 -9.62 -5.77
N ALA A 248 6.94 -10.59 -6.70
CA ALA A 248 6.27 -10.44 -7.99
C ALA A 248 4.75 -10.29 -7.82
N GLY A 249 4.14 -11.14 -6.98
CA GLY A 249 2.74 -11.00 -6.59
C GLY A 249 2.44 -9.63 -5.96
N HIS A 250 3.31 -9.14 -5.07
CA HIS A 250 3.15 -7.84 -4.42
C HIS A 250 3.12 -6.72 -5.45
N ARG A 251 4.07 -6.74 -6.39
CA ARG A 251 4.13 -5.75 -7.48
C ARG A 251 2.88 -5.79 -8.34
N MET A 252 2.32 -6.97 -8.61
CA MET A 252 1.05 -7.08 -9.34
C MET A 252 -0.14 -6.58 -8.52
N LEU A 253 -0.19 -6.91 -7.22
CA LEU A 253 -1.28 -6.56 -6.31
C LEU A 253 -1.39 -5.05 -6.08
N TYR A 254 -0.25 -4.39 -5.92
CA TYR A 254 -0.16 -2.93 -5.75
C TYR A 254 0.26 -2.21 -7.03
N ALA A 255 0.18 -2.90 -8.18
CA ALA A 255 0.41 -2.25 -9.46
C ALA A 255 -0.56 -1.09 -9.58
N ARG A 256 -0.02 0.08 -9.90
CA ARG A 256 -0.87 1.19 -10.33
C ARG A 256 -1.48 0.80 -11.67
N THR A 257 -2.74 1.12 -11.88
CA THR A 257 -3.41 1.07 -13.19
C THR A 257 -4.29 2.30 -13.29
N VAL A 258 -4.66 2.71 -14.51
CA VAL A 258 -5.63 3.81 -14.69
C VAL A 258 -7.02 3.49 -14.11
N THR A 259 -7.29 2.21 -13.82
CA THR A 259 -8.56 1.74 -13.23
C THR A 259 -8.55 1.68 -11.70
N ASN A 260 -7.42 1.99 -11.06
CA ASN A 260 -7.35 2.01 -9.60
C ASN A 260 -8.21 3.14 -9.03
N GLY A 261 -8.94 2.83 -7.96
CA GLY A 261 -9.61 3.87 -7.18
C GLY A 261 -8.59 4.61 -6.33
N PHE A 262 -8.64 5.93 -6.32
CA PHE A 262 -7.87 6.76 -5.39
C PHE A 262 -8.83 7.69 -4.65
N GLY A 263 -8.49 8.03 -3.42
CA GLY A 263 -9.29 8.97 -2.64
C GLY A 263 -8.59 9.44 -1.38
N VAL A 264 -9.31 10.29 -0.65
CA VAL A 264 -8.89 10.85 0.63
C VAL A 264 -9.97 10.54 1.65
N ILE A 265 -9.57 10.07 2.82
CA ILE A 265 -10.45 9.96 3.99
C ILE A 265 -10.43 11.31 4.72
N ASN A 266 -11.56 12.03 4.69
CA ASN A 266 -11.75 13.29 5.43
C ASN A 266 -12.84 13.15 6.50
N THR A 267 -13.80 12.27 6.27
CA THR A 267 -15.00 12.09 7.09
C THR A 267 -15.20 10.62 7.45
N PRO A 268 -15.98 10.31 8.51
CA PRO A 268 -16.40 8.94 8.81
C PRO A 268 -17.06 8.22 7.62
N ASP A 269 -17.86 8.93 6.82
CA ASP A 269 -18.55 8.36 5.65
C ASP A 269 -17.58 7.88 4.57
N ASP A 270 -16.43 8.54 4.43
CA ASP A 270 -15.36 8.08 3.53
C ASP A 270 -14.79 6.73 3.99
N VAL A 271 -14.69 6.53 5.31
CA VAL A 271 -14.21 5.27 5.91
C VAL A 271 -15.21 4.13 5.67
N PHE A 272 -16.51 4.39 5.89
CA PHE A 272 -17.56 3.41 5.60
C PHE A 272 -17.59 3.05 4.12
N SER A 273 -17.50 4.07 3.25
CA SER A 273 -17.45 3.91 1.79
C SER A 273 -16.30 3.04 1.30
N LEU A 274 -15.17 3.07 2.01
CA LEU A 274 -14.01 2.25 1.69
C LEU A 274 -14.27 0.74 1.86
N LEU A 275 -15.17 0.38 2.78
CA LEU A 275 -15.54 -0.99 3.12
C LEU A 275 -16.94 -1.40 2.63
N HIS A 276 -17.63 -0.59 1.82
CA HIS A 276 -18.93 -0.97 1.26
C HIS A 276 -18.82 -2.15 0.27
N GLY A 277 -19.86 -3.00 0.26
CA GLY A 277 -19.93 -4.23 -0.54
C GLY A 277 -20.09 -4.02 -2.05
N GLY A 278 -20.40 -2.79 -2.47
CA GLY A 278 -20.92 -2.50 -3.80
C GLY A 278 -22.41 -2.85 -3.92
N THR A 279 -23.06 -2.39 -4.99
CA THR A 279 -24.47 -2.68 -5.25
C THR A 279 -24.63 -4.09 -5.83
N HIS A 280 -25.12 -5.05 -5.04
CA HIS A 280 -25.58 -6.33 -5.59
C HIS A 280 -27.07 -6.24 -5.88
N ARG A 281 -27.49 -6.52 -7.12
CA ARG A 281 -28.91 -6.71 -7.43
C ARG A 281 -29.28 -8.15 -7.09
N SER A 282 -30.31 -8.34 -6.26
CA SER A 282 -30.92 -9.66 -6.11
C SER A 282 -31.50 -10.10 -7.45
N SER A 283 -31.10 -11.28 -7.93
CA SER A 283 -31.60 -11.85 -9.20
C SER A 283 -33.10 -12.22 -9.15
N ASN A 284 -33.67 -12.34 -7.95
CA ASN A 284 -35.02 -12.87 -7.76
C ASN A 284 -36.10 -11.79 -7.57
N ASP A 285 -35.74 -10.57 -7.16
CA ASP A 285 -36.73 -9.54 -6.77
C ASP A 285 -36.34 -8.10 -7.16
N GLY A 286 -35.17 -7.89 -7.78
CA GLY A 286 -34.72 -6.56 -8.22
C GLY A 286 -34.40 -5.57 -7.08
N THR A 287 -34.57 -5.97 -5.82
CA THR A 287 -34.18 -5.22 -4.64
C THR A 287 -32.65 -5.07 -4.56
N VAL A 288 -32.20 -3.83 -4.38
CA VAL A 288 -30.77 -3.47 -4.22
C VAL A 288 -30.46 -3.59 -2.74
N SER A 289 -30.35 -4.82 -2.26
CA SER A 289 -30.12 -5.04 -0.84
C SER A 289 -28.71 -4.54 -0.48
N TYR A 290 -28.63 -3.54 0.40
CA TYR A 290 -27.40 -3.15 1.11
C TYR A 290 -26.35 -2.37 0.31
N ALA A 291 -26.77 -1.55 -0.66
CA ALA A 291 -25.87 -0.70 -1.46
C ALA A 291 -24.88 0.14 -0.62
N HIS A 292 -25.30 0.53 0.58
CA HIS A 292 -24.57 1.42 1.49
C HIS A 292 -24.17 0.73 2.81
N ARG A 293 -24.30 -0.60 2.90
CA ARG A 293 -23.89 -1.34 4.08
C ARG A 293 -22.41 -1.67 4.02
N VAL A 294 -21.74 -1.59 5.17
CA VAL A 294 -20.38 -2.10 5.33
C VAL A 294 -20.37 -3.59 5.04
N LYS A 295 -19.44 -4.00 4.18
CA LYS A 295 -19.31 -5.36 3.68
C LYS A 295 -18.94 -6.30 4.83
N PRO A 296 -19.73 -7.34 5.12
CA PRO A 296 -19.34 -8.39 6.05
C PRO A 296 -18.23 -9.23 5.40
N ALA A 297 -16.98 -8.93 5.73
CA ALA A 297 -15.81 -9.64 5.23
C ALA A 297 -14.70 -9.66 6.29
N VAL A 298 -13.91 -10.71 6.28
CA VAL A 298 -12.66 -10.78 7.03
C VAL A 298 -11.55 -10.28 6.12
N TYR A 299 -10.64 -9.48 6.65
CA TYR A 299 -9.53 -8.88 5.92
C TYR A 299 -8.22 -9.22 6.59
N THR A 300 -7.23 -9.64 5.80
CA THR A 300 -5.84 -9.75 6.25
C THR A 300 -5.18 -8.38 6.14
N TYR A 301 -4.45 -7.94 7.16
CA TYR A 301 -3.77 -6.64 7.15
C TYR A 301 -2.32 -6.67 7.62
N ILE A 302 -1.56 -5.66 7.19
CA ILE A 302 -0.27 -5.26 7.77
C ILE A 302 -0.22 -3.75 7.95
N ILE A 303 0.48 -3.29 8.99
CA ILE A 303 0.97 -1.91 9.10
C ILE A 303 2.46 -1.94 8.72
N SER A 304 2.79 -1.31 7.59
CA SER A 304 4.13 -1.39 7.01
C SER A 304 5.13 -0.53 7.77
N THR A 305 6.36 -1.03 7.91
CA THR A 305 7.54 -0.28 8.35
C THR A 305 8.19 0.53 7.22
N ASP A 306 7.93 0.17 5.96
CA ASP A 306 8.61 0.78 4.80
C ASP A 306 8.09 2.18 4.48
N ASP A 307 6.78 2.39 4.62
CA ASP A 307 6.09 3.62 4.19
C ASP A 307 4.88 3.99 5.05
N GLU A 308 4.80 3.43 6.27
CA GLU A 308 3.76 3.74 7.26
C GLU A 308 2.32 3.53 6.76
N SER A 309 2.14 2.66 5.76
CA SER A 309 0.82 2.36 5.22
C SER A 309 0.15 1.17 5.90
N PHE A 310 -1.16 1.31 6.14
CA PHE A 310 -2.07 0.21 6.43
C PHE A 310 -2.48 -0.43 5.11
N ARG A 311 -2.15 -1.71 4.94
CA ARG A 311 -2.44 -2.45 3.70
C ARG A 311 -3.22 -3.70 4.01
N PHE A 312 -4.27 -3.95 3.24
CA PHE A 312 -5.15 -5.10 3.49
C PHE A 312 -5.90 -5.57 2.25
N SER A 313 -6.40 -6.80 2.32
CA SER A 313 -7.33 -7.39 1.36
C SER A 313 -8.22 -8.43 2.04
N GLU A 314 -9.33 -8.79 1.40
CA GLU A 314 -10.24 -9.82 1.92
C GLU A 314 -9.53 -11.17 2.11
N THR A 315 -9.63 -11.74 3.32
CA THR A 315 -9.19 -13.09 3.65
C THR A 315 -10.04 -14.08 2.85
N GLY A 316 -9.38 -15.03 2.19
CA GLY A 316 -10.07 -16.05 1.41
C GLY A 316 -10.21 -15.74 -0.07
N ALA A 317 -9.63 -14.64 -0.55
CA ALA A 317 -9.58 -14.42 -1.99
C ALA A 317 -8.74 -15.52 -2.68
N ALA A 318 -9.33 -16.20 -3.67
CA ALA A 318 -8.72 -17.31 -4.42
C ALA A 318 -7.34 -16.94 -5.01
N PHE A 319 -7.15 -15.66 -5.37
CA PHE A 319 -5.86 -15.13 -5.79
C PHE A 319 -4.72 -15.40 -4.80
N PHE A 320 -5.01 -15.42 -3.49
CA PHE A 320 -4.01 -15.56 -2.43
C PHE A 320 -3.68 -17.01 -2.08
N VAL A 321 -4.46 -17.98 -2.55
CA VAL A 321 -4.28 -19.42 -2.27
C VAL A 321 -2.88 -19.89 -2.67
N ASP A 322 -2.39 -19.39 -3.80
CA ASP A 322 -1.12 -19.77 -4.39
C ASP A 322 0.10 -19.11 -3.74
N PHE A 323 -0.13 -18.20 -2.78
CA PHE A 323 0.93 -17.49 -2.09
C PHE A 323 1.14 -18.08 -0.69
N ALA A 324 2.41 -18.37 -0.37
CA ALA A 324 2.80 -18.96 0.91
C ALA A 324 2.40 -18.13 2.14
N SER A 325 2.12 -16.83 1.96
CA SER A 325 1.64 -15.94 3.02
C SER A 325 1.03 -14.66 2.46
N LYS A 326 -0.20 -14.36 2.90
CA LYS A 326 -0.89 -13.09 2.62
C LYS A 326 -0.18 -11.90 3.29
N HIS A 327 0.25 -12.06 4.54
CA HIS A 327 0.98 -11.01 5.25
C HIS A 327 2.33 -10.70 4.58
N ALA A 328 3.09 -11.72 4.17
CA ALA A 328 4.33 -11.55 3.41
C ALA A 328 4.06 -10.88 2.05
N LEU A 329 2.95 -11.22 1.41
CA LEU A 329 2.53 -10.59 0.17
C LEU A 329 2.23 -9.10 0.36
N HIS A 330 1.50 -8.71 1.41
CA HIS A 330 1.24 -7.29 1.70
C HIS A 330 2.50 -6.53 2.14
N SER A 331 3.42 -7.18 2.84
CA SER A 331 4.67 -6.58 3.33
C SER A 331 5.82 -6.60 2.33
N ASN A 332 5.61 -7.12 1.10
CA ASN A 332 6.68 -7.30 0.11
C ASN A 332 7.85 -8.16 0.64
N CYS A 333 7.55 -9.13 1.50
CA CYS A 333 8.51 -9.94 2.24
C CYS A 333 9.48 -9.12 3.12
N ALA A 334 9.00 -8.03 3.73
CA ALA A 334 9.78 -7.35 4.77
C ALA A 334 9.98 -8.28 5.98
N GLU A 335 11.19 -8.29 6.56
CA GLU A 335 11.48 -9.10 7.75
C GLU A 335 10.76 -8.62 9.01
N THR A 336 10.27 -7.37 8.97
CA THR A 336 9.52 -6.72 10.05
C THR A 336 8.30 -5.99 9.52
N VAL A 337 7.30 -5.84 10.38
CA VAL A 337 6.13 -4.97 10.21
C VAL A 337 5.92 -4.18 11.49
N ARG A 338 5.14 -3.10 11.47
CA ARG A 338 4.72 -2.43 12.72
C ARG A 338 3.73 -3.31 13.47
N TYR A 339 2.78 -3.88 12.73
CA TYR A 339 1.85 -4.89 13.23
C TYR A 339 1.19 -5.64 12.06
N SER A 340 0.51 -6.75 12.33
CA SER A 340 -0.24 -7.50 11.33
C SER A 340 -1.26 -8.42 11.98
N GLY A 341 -2.31 -8.81 11.25
CA GLY A 341 -3.31 -9.74 11.74
C GLY A 341 -4.45 -9.86 10.74
N GLU A 342 -5.65 -10.07 11.27
CA GLU A 342 -6.92 -9.96 10.56
C GLU A 342 -7.84 -8.92 11.23
N PHE A 343 -8.80 -8.43 10.47
CA PHE A 343 -9.87 -7.59 11.00
C PHE A 343 -11.17 -7.82 10.24
N HIS A 344 -12.30 -7.49 10.85
CA HIS A 344 -13.59 -7.47 10.17
C HIS A 344 -14.53 -6.43 10.77
N PRO A 345 -15.38 -5.80 9.95
CA PRO A 345 -16.45 -4.97 10.44
C PRO A 345 -17.61 -5.82 10.98
N ARG A 346 -18.30 -5.29 11.99
CA ARG A 346 -19.57 -5.82 12.47
C ARG A 346 -20.46 -4.70 13.01
N PRO A 347 -21.78 -4.87 13.05
CA PRO A 347 -22.66 -3.99 13.81
C PRO A 347 -22.28 -4.01 15.29
N VAL A 348 -22.51 -2.90 16.00
CA VAL A 348 -22.41 -2.84 17.46
C VAL A 348 -23.27 -3.95 18.07
N GLY A 349 -22.68 -4.75 18.96
CA GLY A 349 -23.34 -5.93 19.54
C GLY A 349 -23.23 -7.21 18.70
N GLY A 350 -22.62 -7.14 17.51
CA GLY A 350 -22.28 -8.27 16.66
C GLY A 350 -23.39 -8.77 15.73
N TRP A 351 -23.01 -9.54 14.71
CA TRP A 351 -23.91 -10.03 13.68
C TRP A 351 -25.04 -10.95 14.19
N MET A 352 -24.83 -11.65 15.31
CA MET A 352 -25.85 -12.53 15.89
C MET A 352 -27.05 -11.76 16.46
N ASN A 353 -26.86 -10.51 16.87
CA ASN A 353 -27.90 -9.66 17.44
C ASN A 353 -28.40 -8.60 16.43
N PHE A 354 -27.92 -8.67 15.20
CA PHE A 354 -28.21 -7.67 14.17
C PHE A 354 -29.51 -8.00 13.43
N SER A 355 -30.29 -6.96 13.17
CA SER A 355 -31.58 -7.02 12.48
C SER A 355 -31.46 -6.27 11.15
N ASP A 356 -31.88 -6.92 10.05
CA ASP A 356 -31.79 -6.35 8.71
C ASP A 356 -32.78 -5.21 8.47
N GLU A 357 -33.76 -5.06 9.36
CA GLU A 357 -34.74 -3.98 9.41
C GLU A 357 -34.13 -2.64 9.83
N ILE A 358 -32.92 -2.64 10.41
CA ILE A 358 -32.18 -1.43 10.73
C ILE A 358 -31.65 -0.82 9.42
N ALA A 359 -32.01 0.45 9.17
CA ALA A 359 -31.52 1.21 8.02
C ALA A 359 -29.99 1.36 8.07
N ASP A 360 -29.33 1.32 6.91
CA ASP A 360 -27.86 1.28 6.80
C ASP A 360 -27.18 2.48 7.50
N ASP A 361 -27.81 3.65 7.48
CA ASP A 361 -27.36 4.90 8.12
C ASP A 361 -27.59 4.93 9.64
N ALA A 362 -28.46 4.06 10.15
CA ALA A 362 -28.73 3.88 11.58
C ALA A 362 -27.86 2.79 12.23
N VAL A 363 -27.08 2.03 11.45
CA VAL A 363 -26.21 0.97 11.99
C VAL A 363 -24.97 1.59 12.63
N GLY A 364 -24.81 1.36 13.94
CA GLY A 364 -23.53 1.59 14.60
C GLY A 364 -22.53 0.50 14.21
N TRP A 365 -21.30 0.89 13.86
CA TRP A 365 -20.29 -0.05 13.38
C TRP A 365 -19.09 -0.21 14.32
N GLU A 366 -18.59 -1.43 14.40
CA GLU A 366 -17.35 -1.82 15.06
C GLU A 366 -16.35 -2.40 14.05
N LEU A 367 -15.06 -2.16 14.28
CA LEU A 367 -13.96 -2.90 13.65
C LEU A 367 -13.33 -3.82 14.69
N VAL A 368 -13.52 -5.12 14.52
CA VAL A 368 -12.80 -6.12 15.31
C VAL A 368 -11.45 -6.35 14.66
N ILE A 369 -10.36 -6.12 15.39
CA ILE A 369 -8.99 -6.24 14.89
C ILE A 369 -8.18 -7.15 15.82
N ASP A 370 -7.34 -8.01 15.24
CA ASP A 370 -6.57 -8.99 15.98
C ASP A 370 -5.08 -9.01 15.60
N ASN A 371 -4.34 -9.93 16.22
CA ASN A 371 -2.94 -10.24 15.96
C ASN A 371 -2.74 -11.61 15.27
N ASN A 372 -3.77 -12.16 14.62
CA ASN A 372 -3.74 -13.43 13.93
C ASN A 372 -2.90 -13.35 12.65
N SER A 373 -1.59 -13.47 12.82
CA SER A 373 -0.61 -13.51 11.72
C SER A 373 0.15 -14.82 11.81
N GLY A 374 0.00 -15.69 10.81
CA GLY A 374 0.83 -16.90 10.74
C GLY A 374 2.29 -16.54 10.46
N THR A 375 2.53 -15.49 9.67
CA THR A 375 3.86 -15.17 9.13
C THR A 375 4.71 -14.30 10.03
N TYR A 376 4.07 -13.40 10.78
CA TYR A 376 4.71 -12.60 11.81
C TYR A 376 4.29 -13.12 13.18
N SER A 377 4.94 -12.68 14.25
CA SER A 377 4.52 -13.01 15.62
C SER A 377 4.18 -11.73 16.37
N PRO A 378 3.05 -11.07 16.05
CA PRO A 378 2.70 -9.79 16.65
C PRO A 378 2.28 -9.97 18.11
N ASP A 379 2.94 -9.25 19.01
CA ASP A 379 2.68 -9.29 20.45
C ASP A 379 1.28 -8.75 20.78
N ALA A 380 0.46 -9.57 21.45
CA ALA A 380 -0.87 -9.21 21.90
C ALA A 380 -0.87 -7.99 22.84
N ALA A 381 0.23 -7.75 23.58
CA ALA A 381 0.36 -6.58 24.45
C ALA A 381 0.32 -5.24 23.68
N LEU A 382 0.51 -5.25 22.36
CA LEU A 382 0.43 -4.06 21.51
C LEU A 382 -0.96 -3.82 20.92
N LEU A 383 -1.94 -4.71 21.13
CA LEU A 383 -3.32 -4.51 20.68
C LEU A 383 -3.94 -3.16 21.11
N PRO A 384 -3.69 -2.62 22.32
CA PRO A 384 -4.16 -1.28 22.68
C PRO A 384 -3.62 -0.18 21.76
N LYS A 385 -2.37 -0.28 21.30
CA LYS A 385 -1.77 0.67 20.34
C LYS A 385 -2.38 0.53 18.95
N VAL A 386 -2.69 -0.71 18.54
CA VAL A 386 -3.38 -1.00 17.29
C VAL A 386 -4.80 -0.41 17.33
N LYS A 387 -5.49 -0.55 18.46
CA LYS A 387 -6.77 0.10 18.70
C LYS A 387 -6.66 1.62 18.55
N GLU A 388 -5.71 2.25 19.25
CA GLU A 388 -5.51 3.70 19.19
C GLU A 388 -5.26 4.20 17.75
N ILE A 389 -4.38 3.53 16.99
CA ILE A 389 -4.06 4.01 15.63
C ILE A 389 -5.23 3.83 14.66
N MET A 390 -6.04 2.80 14.84
CA MET A 390 -7.23 2.59 14.03
C MET A 390 -8.29 3.64 14.37
N GLU A 391 -8.58 3.90 15.64
CA GLU A 391 -9.52 4.96 16.07
C GLU A 391 -9.06 6.35 15.60
N PHE A 392 -7.74 6.59 15.55
CA PHE A 392 -7.18 7.86 15.08
C PHE A 392 -7.35 8.09 13.57
N ASN A 393 -7.44 7.03 12.77
CA ASN A 393 -7.48 7.12 11.29
C ASN A 393 -8.84 6.73 10.69
N PHE A 394 -9.65 5.95 11.39
CA PHE A 394 -10.91 5.36 10.93
C PHE A 394 -12.05 5.84 11.83
N SER A 395 -12.28 7.16 11.84
CA SER A 395 -13.38 7.74 12.60
C SER A 395 -14.73 7.17 12.14
N GLY A 396 -15.66 7.02 13.08
CA GLY A 396 -16.97 6.40 12.85
C GLY A 396 -17.07 4.93 13.25
N PHE A 397 -15.96 4.19 13.25
CA PHE A 397 -15.91 2.83 13.80
C PHE A 397 -15.46 2.82 15.26
N ASN A 398 -16.16 2.04 16.10
CA ASN A 398 -15.63 1.65 17.40
C ASN A 398 -14.64 0.49 17.22
N VAL A 399 -13.43 0.59 17.74
CA VAL A 399 -12.43 -0.48 17.53
C VAL A 399 -12.42 -1.44 18.72
N VAL A 400 -12.54 -2.74 18.42
CA VAL A 400 -12.50 -3.84 19.39
C VAL A 400 -11.25 -4.67 19.08
N ALA A 401 -10.24 -4.59 19.93
CA ALA A 401 -9.00 -5.34 19.73
C ALA A 401 -9.03 -6.64 20.54
N LEU A 402 -8.91 -7.79 19.87
CA LEU A 402 -8.95 -9.12 20.49
C LEU A 402 -7.68 -9.89 20.16
N SER A 403 -7.16 -10.64 21.12
CA SER A 403 -6.02 -11.53 20.86
C SER A 403 -6.47 -12.75 20.05
N HIS A 404 -5.57 -13.33 19.27
CA HIS A 404 -5.87 -14.49 18.42
C HIS A 404 -6.34 -15.72 19.21
N ASP A 405 -6.01 -15.79 20.50
CA ASP A 405 -6.40 -16.85 21.43
C ASP A 405 -7.68 -16.52 22.23
N ASP A 406 -8.27 -15.33 22.02
CA ASP A 406 -9.53 -14.95 22.64
C ASP A 406 -10.70 -15.72 21.97
N PRO A 407 -11.49 -16.51 22.74
CA PRO A 407 -12.64 -17.23 22.20
C PRO A 407 -13.68 -16.31 21.53
N ALA A 408 -13.83 -15.07 22.00
CA ALA A 408 -14.76 -14.10 21.44
C ALA A 408 -14.39 -13.69 20.01
N LEU A 409 -13.09 -13.74 19.65
CA LEU A 409 -12.63 -13.46 18.30
C LEU A 409 -13.21 -14.49 17.32
N LYS A 410 -13.06 -15.78 17.64
CA LYS A 410 -13.58 -16.88 16.81
C LYS A 410 -15.09 -16.75 16.59
N VAL A 411 -15.84 -16.50 17.67
CA VAL A 411 -17.29 -16.29 17.61
C VAL A 411 -17.66 -15.12 16.69
N SER A 412 -16.93 -14.01 16.80
CA SER A 412 -17.15 -12.81 15.99
C SER A 412 -16.84 -13.06 14.50
N THR A 413 -15.74 -13.74 14.20
CA THR A 413 -15.31 -14.08 12.85
C THR A 413 -16.26 -15.07 12.17
N ASP A 414 -16.67 -16.12 12.88
CA ASP A 414 -17.61 -17.12 12.38
C ASP A 414 -18.98 -16.48 12.08
N ALA A 415 -19.46 -15.57 12.95
CA ALA A 415 -20.70 -14.83 12.71
C ALA A 415 -20.61 -13.90 11.49
N CYS A 416 -19.46 -13.24 11.28
CA CYS A 416 -19.21 -12.42 10.09
C CYS A 416 -19.27 -13.25 8.80
N ARG A 417 -18.62 -14.43 8.79
CA ARG A 417 -18.62 -15.36 7.64
C ARG A 417 -20.01 -15.93 7.36
N ALA A 418 -20.74 -16.35 8.40
CA ALA A 418 -22.10 -16.86 8.26
C ALA A 418 -23.04 -15.80 7.67
N TYR A 419 -22.97 -14.57 8.16
CA TYR A 419 -23.75 -13.46 7.61
C TYR A 419 -23.35 -13.17 6.16
N ALA A 420 -22.05 -13.15 5.85
CA ALA A 420 -21.55 -12.99 4.48
C ALA A 420 -22.11 -14.06 3.53
N MET A 421 -22.08 -15.35 3.90
CA MET A 421 -22.62 -16.44 3.09
C MET A 421 -24.13 -16.25 2.83
N SER A 422 -24.87 -15.84 3.86
CA SER A 422 -26.32 -15.65 3.73
C SER A 422 -26.74 -14.46 2.87
N LYS A 423 -25.94 -13.37 2.84
CA LYS A 423 -26.34 -12.09 2.22
C LYS A 423 -25.52 -11.67 1.00
N ARG A 424 -24.28 -12.13 0.86
CA ARG A 424 -23.39 -11.74 -0.25
C ARG A 424 -23.35 -12.76 -1.39
N GLY A 425 -24.01 -13.92 -1.24
CA GLY A 425 -23.92 -15.00 -2.21
C GLY A 425 -22.49 -15.59 -2.34
N VAL A 426 -21.66 -15.41 -1.32
CA VAL A 426 -20.34 -16.03 -1.23
C VAL A 426 -20.46 -17.46 -0.71
N THR A 427 -19.76 -18.38 -1.34
CA THR A 427 -19.70 -19.79 -0.93
C THR A 427 -18.61 -20.00 0.12
N GLU A 428 -18.68 -21.12 0.85
CA GLU A 428 -17.66 -21.51 1.84
C GLU A 428 -16.27 -21.61 1.21
N HIS A 429 -16.17 -22.21 0.02
CA HIS A 429 -14.93 -22.32 -0.75
C HIS A 429 -14.35 -20.95 -1.16
N GLU A 430 -15.16 -19.90 -1.25
CA GLU A 430 -14.68 -18.54 -1.54
C GLU A 430 -14.21 -17.77 -0.30
N LEU A 431 -14.60 -18.20 0.90
CA LEU A 431 -14.11 -17.65 2.15
C LEU A 431 -12.86 -18.40 2.65
N GLU A 432 -12.76 -19.67 2.30
CA GLU A 432 -11.63 -20.55 2.60
C GLU A 432 -11.21 -21.32 1.34
N PRO A 433 -10.51 -20.66 0.41
CA PRO A 433 -10.10 -21.29 -0.84
C PRO A 433 -8.87 -22.17 -0.63
N HIS A 434 -8.81 -23.27 -1.39
CA HIS A 434 -7.75 -24.27 -1.33
C HIS A 434 -7.21 -24.56 -2.73
N ALA A 435 -5.92 -24.89 -2.85
CA ALA A 435 -5.32 -25.24 -4.13
C ALA A 435 -5.73 -26.66 -4.55
N THR A 436 -6.24 -26.83 -5.76
CA THR A 436 -6.49 -28.14 -6.37
C THR A 436 -5.19 -28.79 -6.85
N GLU A 437 -5.03 -30.08 -6.61
CA GLU A 437 -3.81 -30.82 -6.95
C GLU A 437 -3.60 -30.86 -8.48
N GLY A 438 -2.45 -30.36 -8.96
CA GLY A 438 -2.07 -30.35 -10.39
C GLY A 438 -2.31 -29.04 -11.15
N GLU A 439 -2.85 -27.99 -10.51
CA GLU A 439 -3.05 -26.68 -11.12
C GLU A 439 -1.74 -25.85 -11.16
N GLU A 440 -1.48 -25.17 -12.28
CA GLU A 440 -0.31 -24.29 -12.39
C GLU A 440 -0.54 -23.00 -11.59
N THR A 441 0.25 -22.82 -10.53
CA THR A 441 0.05 -21.72 -9.57
C THR A 441 0.37 -20.34 -10.16
N LEU A 442 -0.37 -19.33 -9.71
CA LEU A 442 -0.14 -17.92 -10.07
C LEU A 442 1.22 -17.42 -9.63
N SER A 443 1.73 -17.92 -8.50
CA SER A 443 3.08 -17.61 -8.03
C SER A 443 4.15 -18.09 -9.02
N HIS A 444 3.91 -19.21 -9.71
CA HIS A 444 4.77 -19.71 -10.76
C HIS A 444 4.72 -18.80 -12.00
N ARG A 445 3.52 -18.43 -12.46
CA ARG A 445 3.33 -17.51 -13.61
C ARG A 445 3.90 -16.11 -13.37
N ALA A 446 3.70 -15.54 -12.17
CA ALA A 446 4.23 -14.23 -11.78
C ALA A 446 5.76 -14.20 -11.71
N SER A 447 6.40 -15.36 -11.45
CA SER A 447 7.86 -15.49 -11.38
C SER A 447 8.56 -15.55 -12.75
N GLY A 448 7.81 -15.67 -13.85
CA GLY A 448 8.34 -15.76 -15.22
C GLY A 448 9.12 -17.04 -15.53
N LYS A 449 9.13 -18.03 -14.63
CA LYS A 449 9.78 -19.32 -14.85
C LYS A 449 8.81 -20.26 -15.57
N LYS A 450 9.16 -20.70 -16.79
CA LYS A 450 8.47 -21.84 -17.41
C LYS A 450 8.78 -23.11 -16.61
N PRO A 451 7.84 -24.05 -16.48
CA PRO A 451 8.09 -25.30 -15.78
C PRO A 451 9.21 -26.04 -16.52
N ARG A 452 10.29 -26.38 -15.81
CA ARG A 452 11.26 -27.36 -16.31
C ARG A 452 10.57 -28.71 -16.24
N ILE A 453 10.10 -29.21 -17.39
CA ILE A 453 9.78 -30.63 -17.53
C ILE A 453 11.11 -31.36 -17.28
N ALA A 454 11.22 -32.02 -16.13
CA ALA A 454 12.29 -32.95 -15.88
C ALA A 454 12.11 -34.11 -16.86
N ALA A 455 12.96 -34.16 -17.88
CA ALA A 455 13.09 -35.35 -18.71
C ALA A 455 13.57 -36.48 -17.80
N VAL A 456 12.67 -37.42 -17.50
CA VAL A 456 13.02 -38.68 -16.86
C VAL A 456 13.91 -39.43 -17.84
N ILE A 457 15.22 -39.45 -17.58
CA ILE A 457 16.14 -40.37 -18.21
C ILE A 457 15.82 -41.75 -17.64
N ILE A 458 15.17 -42.59 -18.44
CA ILE A 458 15.01 -44.02 -18.15
C ILE A 458 16.35 -44.69 -18.45
N PRO A 459 17.05 -45.30 -17.46
CA PRO A 459 18.26 -46.03 -17.74
C PRO A 459 17.93 -47.47 -18.17
N GLY A 460 18.41 -47.84 -19.35
CA GLY A 460 18.84 -49.19 -19.69
C GLY A 460 17.76 -50.21 -20.08
N ILE A 461 17.77 -50.61 -21.35
CA ILE A 461 17.49 -51.99 -21.76
C ILE A 461 18.64 -52.40 -22.69
N HIS A 462 19.37 -53.44 -22.27
CA HIS A 462 20.24 -54.25 -23.10
C HIS A 462 19.41 -55.26 -23.88
#